data_AF-Q0UYS4-F1
#
_entry.id   AF-Q0UYS4-F1
#
_cell.length_a   1.000
_cell.length_b   1.000
_cell.length_c   1.000
_cell.angle_alpha   90.00
_cell.angle_beta   90.00
_cell.angle_gamma   90.00
#
_symmetry.space_group_name_H-M   'P 1'
#
loop_
_entity.id
_entity.type
_entity.pdbx_description
1 polymer ?
#
loop_
_entity_poly.entity_id
_entity_poly.type
_entity_poly.pdbx_seq_one_letter_code
_entity_poly.pdbx_strand_id
1 'polypeptide(L)'
;MPLEIACFTPSSAISAAQAGADRIELCANYAGGGVTPDIHSLLAIRKEVGRDVLINVMIRPRAGDFVYSTKEMEAMRHDIALFTPLASGFVFGILDANGRVDVARNSELVDIAAPLPWTGEEVDPEEVKRIKDALAKGVNHCDGDQEMAD
;
A
#
# COMPACT_ATOMS: atom_id res chain seq x y z
N MET A 1 1.58 18.06 -13.26
CA MET A 1 0.82 17.04 -12.49
C MET A 1 1.53 15.73 -12.75
N PRO A 2 2.04 15.03 -11.72
CA PRO A 2 2.74 13.77 -11.92
C PRO A 2 1.75 12.72 -12.47
N LEU A 3 2.15 11.99 -13.50
CA LEU A 3 1.38 10.91 -14.11
C LEU A 3 1.76 9.57 -13.47
N GLU A 4 0.80 8.98 -12.77
CA GLU A 4 0.90 7.61 -12.27
C GLU A 4 0.12 6.65 -13.17
N ILE A 5 0.71 5.49 -13.47
CA ILE A 5 0.09 4.46 -14.30
C ILE A 5 0.01 3.14 -13.52
N ALA A 6 -1.21 2.66 -13.28
CA ALA A 6 -1.44 1.33 -12.73
C ALA A 6 -1.09 0.25 -13.75
N CYS A 7 -0.24 -0.69 -13.36
CA CYS A 7 0.30 -1.74 -14.20
C CYS A 7 0.12 -3.11 -13.55
N PHE A 8 -0.34 -4.08 -14.34
CA PHE A 8 -0.74 -5.40 -13.85
C PHE A 8 0.18 -6.53 -14.32
N THR A 9 1.23 -6.19 -15.07
CA THR A 9 2.27 -7.12 -15.55
C THR A 9 3.63 -6.39 -15.61
N PRO A 10 4.76 -7.11 -15.52
CA PRO A 10 6.08 -6.54 -15.73
C PRO A 10 6.21 -5.78 -17.06
N SER A 11 5.72 -6.37 -18.16
CA SER A 11 5.80 -5.74 -19.48
C SER A 11 5.05 -4.41 -19.56
N SER A 12 3.87 -4.31 -18.92
CA SER A 12 3.12 -3.05 -18.86
C SER A 12 3.86 -1.98 -18.04
N ALA A 13 4.43 -2.36 -16.89
CA ALA A 13 5.19 -1.45 -16.03
C ALA A 13 6.45 -0.93 -16.74
N ILE A 14 7.19 -1.81 -17.42
CA ILE A 14 8.38 -1.44 -18.19
C ILE A 14 8.00 -0.50 -19.33
N SER A 15 6.92 -0.80 -20.07
CA SER A 15 6.45 0.04 -21.17
C SER A 15 6.03 1.42 -20.68
N ALA A 16 5.30 1.50 -19.57
CA ALA A 16 4.87 2.76 -18.96
C ALA A 16 6.07 3.60 -18.48
N ALA A 17 7.07 2.96 -17.85
CA ALA A 17 8.30 3.63 -17.45
C ALA A 17 9.07 4.18 -18.65
N GLN A 18 9.24 3.39 -19.72
CA GLN A 18 9.91 3.82 -20.95
C GLN A 18 9.15 4.92 -21.71
N ALA A 19 7.82 4.96 -21.57
CA ALA A 19 6.98 6.01 -22.12
C ALA A 19 7.01 7.31 -21.29
N GLY A 20 7.71 7.34 -20.16
CA GLY A 20 7.89 8.54 -19.33
C GLY A 20 6.83 8.74 -18.25
N ALA A 21 6.20 7.67 -17.75
CA ALA A 21 5.38 7.76 -16.55
C ALA A 21 6.23 8.23 -15.34
N ASP A 22 5.72 9.18 -14.55
CA ASP A 22 6.42 9.68 -13.37
C ASP A 22 6.46 8.62 -12.24
N ARG A 23 5.44 7.74 -12.20
CA ARG A 23 5.34 6.66 -11.23
C ARG A 23 4.53 5.49 -11.77
N ILE A 24 4.90 4.28 -11.35
CA ILE A 24 4.15 3.06 -11.59
C ILE A 24 3.47 2.63 -10.28
N GLU A 25 2.20 2.28 -10.35
CA GLU A 25 1.54 1.47 -9.33
C GLU A 25 1.53 0.02 -9.80
N LEU A 26 2.28 -0.85 -9.13
CA LEU A 26 2.39 -2.26 -9.48
C LEU A 26 1.35 -3.08 -8.72
N CYS A 27 0.46 -3.69 -9.50
CA CYS A 27 -0.65 -4.51 -9.03
C CYS A 27 -0.61 -5.89 -9.68
N ALA A 28 -1.36 -6.84 -9.13
CA ALA A 28 -1.80 -8.05 -9.82
C ALA A 28 -3.33 -8.11 -9.89
N ASN A 29 -3.88 -9.09 -10.61
CA ASN A 29 -5.32 -9.36 -10.71
C ASN A 29 -6.18 -8.12 -11.10
N TYR A 30 -6.07 -7.69 -12.36
CA TYR A 30 -6.85 -6.58 -12.91
C TYR A 30 -8.36 -6.75 -12.71
N ALA A 31 -8.87 -7.97 -12.95
CA ALA A 31 -10.29 -8.28 -12.79
C ALA A 31 -10.80 -8.16 -11.33
N GLY A 32 -9.90 -8.31 -10.35
CA GLY A 32 -10.17 -8.12 -8.93
C GLY A 32 -9.93 -6.70 -8.43
N GLY A 33 -9.60 -5.75 -9.32
CA GLY A 33 -9.33 -4.36 -8.95
C GLY A 33 -7.96 -4.13 -8.30
N GLY A 34 -6.98 -5.01 -8.50
CA GLY A 34 -5.64 -4.86 -7.92
C GLY A 34 -5.47 -5.60 -6.59
N VAL A 35 -4.51 -6.52 -6.55
CA VAL A 35 -4.04 -7.20 -5.33
C VAL A 35 -2.51 -7.14 -5.28
N THR A 36 -1.92 -7.55 -4.15
CA THR A 36 -0.47 -7.63 -4.00
C THR A 36 0.14 -8.45 -5.13
N PRO A 37 1.11 -7.90 -5.90
CA PRO A 37 1.80 -8.65 -6.94
C PRO A 37 2.75 -9.68 -6.34
N ASP A 38 3.23 -10.62 -7.16
CA ASP A 38 4.34 -11.48 -6.75
C ASP A 38 5.67 -10.72 -6.79
N ILE A 39 6.56 -10.96 -5.82
CA ILE A 39 7.87 -10.29 -5.70
C ILE A 39 8.75 -10.44 -6.95
N HIS A 40 8.63 -11.56 -7.68
CA HIS A 40 9.35 -11.79 -8.93
C HIS A 40 8.93 -10.80 -10.01
N SER A 41 7.71 -10.27 -9.97
CA SER A 41 7.26 -9.21 -10.90
C SER A 41 8.07 -7.93 -10.68
N LEU A 42 8.22 -7.50 -9.43
CA LEU A 42 9.02 -6.31 -9.12
C LEU A 42 10.50 -6.52 -9.43
N LEU A 43 11.06 -7.69 -9.12
CA LEU A 43 12.45 -8.02 -9.46
C LEU A 43 12.70 -7.95 -10.97
N ALA A 44 11.78 -8.49 -11.77
CA ALA A 44 11.88 -8.44 -13.24
C ALA A 44 11.85 -7.00 -13.75
N ILE A 45 10.94 -6.16 -13.24
CA ILE A 45 10.87 -4.74 -13.63
C ILE A 45 12.16 -4.01 -13.23
N ARG A 46 12.62 -4.19 -11.98
CA ARG A 46 13.84 -3.53 -11.47
C ARG A 46 15.09 -3.88 -12.26
N LYS A 47 15.17 -5.10 -12.78
CA LYS A 47 16.27 -5.52 -13.66
C LYS A 47 16.32 -4.71 -14.96
N GLU A 48 15.16 -4.35 -15.51
CA GLU A 48 15.05 -3.68 -16.81
C GLU A 48 15.09 -2.15 -16.71
N VAL A 49 14.48 -1.55 -15.67
CA VAL A 49 14.35 -0.09 -15.57
C VAL A 49 15.14 0.55 -14.42
N GLY A 50 15.80 -0.25 -13.58
CA GLY A 50 16.61 0.23 -12.46
C GLY A 50 15.82 0.81 -11.29
N ARG A 51 16.50 1.57 -10.44
CA ARG A 51 15.94 2.15 -9.19
C ARG A 51 15.38 3.57 -9.34
N ASP A 52 15.73 4.27 -10.43
CA ASP A 52 15.32 5.66 -10.65
C ASP A 52 13.82 5.79 -11.00
N VAL A 53 13.22 4.73 -11.54
CA VAL A 53 11.77 4.65 -11.76
C VAL A 53 11.07 4.46 -10.43
N LEU A 54 10.12 5.33 -10.10
CA LEU A 54 9.30 5.19 -8.90
C LEU A 54 8.25 4.11 -9.09
N ILE A 55 8.28 3.08 -8.23
CA ILE A 55 7.31 1.97 -8.26
C ILE A 55 6.68 1.83 -6.89
N ASN A 56 5.42 2.23 -6.78
CA ASN A 56 4.60 1.93 -5.62
C ASN A 56 4.00 0.53 -5.77
N VAL A 57 3.99 -0.25 -4.70
CA VAL A 57 3.46 -1.63 -4.73
C VAL A 57 2.12 -1.66 -4.00
N MET A 58 1.11 -2.24 -4.64
CA MET A 58 -0.17 -2.54 -3.98
C MET A 58 0.05 -3.58 -2.88
N ILE A 59 -0.46 -3.31 -1.68
CA ILE A 59 -0.49 -4.23 -0.55
C ILE A 59 -1.96 -4.50 -0.25
N ARG A 60 -2.50 -5.53 -0.88
CA ARG A 60 -3.91 -5.94 -0.76
C ARG A 60 -4.00 -7.46 -0.96
N PRO A 61 -4.23 -8.23 0.12
CA PRO A 61 -4.03 -9.69 0.10
C PRO A 61 -5.08 -10.45 -0.72
N ARG A 62 -6.25 -9.83 -0.97
CA ARG A 62 -7.34 -10.39 -1.78
C ARG A 62 -8.21 -9.30 -2.40
N ALA A 63 -8.96 -9.68 -3.44
CA ALA A 63 -10.02 -8.85 -3.99
C ALA A 63 -11.25 -8.78 -3.05
N GLY A 64 -12.18 -7.88 -3.36
CA GLY A 64 -13.41 -7.67 -2.58
C GLY A 64 -13.28 -6.47 -1.64
N ASP A 65 -13.79 -6.62 -0.42
CA ASP A 65 -13.75 -5.55 0.60
C ASP A 65 -12.33 -5.24 1.12
N PHE A 66 -12.28 -4.23 1.98
CA PHE A 66 -11.07 -3.70 2.63
C PHE A 66 -11.10 -3.94 4.14
N VAL A 67 -11.92 -4.90 4.60
CA VAL A 67 -12.06 -5.28 6.00
C VAL A 67 -11.30 -6.58 6.21
N TYR A 68 -10.10 -6.47 6.78
CA TYR A 68 -9.16 -7.59 6.87
C TYR A 68 -9.21 -8.31 8.22
N SER A 69 -9.07 -9.63 8.17
CA SER A 69 -8.81 -10.46 9.34
C SER A 69 -7.39 -10.24 9.86
N THR A 70 -7.12 -10.68 11.10
CA THR A 70 -5.76 -10.61 11.67
C THR A 70 -4.71 -11.30 10.80
N LYS A 71 -5.05 -12.45 10.20
CA LYS A 71 -4.15 -13.20 9.31
C LYS A 71 -3.83 -12.45 8.02
N GLU A 72 -4.83 -11.74 7.48
CA GLU A 72 -4.63 -10.90 6.29
C GLU A 72 -3.76 -9.69 6.62
N MET A 73 -3.95 -9.07 7.80
CA MET A 73 -3.04 -8.03 8.28
C MET A 73 -1.60 -8.54 8.46
N GLU A 74 -1.41 -9.78 8.95
CA GLU A 74 -0.08 -10.40 9.04
C GLU A 74 0.57 -10.58 7.67
N ALA A 75 -0.20 -11.01 6.67
CA ALA A 75 0.27 -11.12 5.28
C ALA A 75 0.69 -9.75 4.73
N MET A 76 -0.13 -8.71 4.94
CA MET A 76 0.20 -7.34 4.51
C MET A 76 1.49 -6.82 5.15
N ARG A 77 1.70 -7.05 6.44
CA ARG A 77 2.96 -6.70 7.14
C ARG A 77 4.16 -7.41 6.52
N HIS A 78 4.02 -8.71 6.24
CA HIS A 78 5.08 -9.50 5.59
C HIS A 78 5.40 -8.97 4.20
N ASP A 79 4.37 -8.67 3.41
CA ASP A 79 4.53 -8.14 2.05
C ASP A 79 5.25 -6.78 2.07
N ILE A 80 4.87 -5.86 2.96
CA ILE A 80 5.57 -4.56 3.09
C ILE A 80 7.07 -4.80 3.34
N ALA A 81 7.41 -5.67 4.29
CA ALA A 81 8.81 -5.99 4.58
C ALA A 81 9.54 -6.64 3.38
N LEU A 82 8.87 -7.55 2.68
CA LEU A 82 9.41 -8.25 1.50
C LEU A 82 9.70 -7.28 0.34
N PHE A 83 8.81 -6.32 0.11
CA PHE A 83 8.90 -5.37 -1.00
C PHE A 83 9.77 -4.14 -0.70
N THR A 84 9.95 -3.76 0.56
CA THR A 84 10.70 -2.56 0.99
C THR A 84 12.07 -2.39 0.33
N PRO A 85 12.90 -3.44 0.14
CA PRO A 85 14.22 -3.26 -0.49
C PRO A 85 14.14 -2.78 -1.95
N LEU A 86 13.00 -2.94 -2.63
CA LEU A 86 12.84 -2.69 -4.07
C LEU A 86 11.71 -1.70 -4.38
N ALA A 87 10.75 -1.50 -3.50
CA ALA A 87 9.65 -0.55 -3.70
C ALA A 87 10.12 0.90 -3.53
N SER A 88 9.35 1.82 -4.07
CA SER A 88 9.48 3.27 -3.86
C SER A 88 8.37 3.83 -2.96
N GLY A 89 7.41 3.00 -2.59
CA GLY A 89 6.24 3.34 -1.80
C GLY A 89 5.23 2.20 -1.81
N PHE A 90 4.15 2.37 -1.05
CA PHE A 90 3.10 1.37 -0.92
C PHE A 90 1.71 1.98 -1.10
N VAL A 91 0.79 1.16 -1.62
CA VAL A 91 -0.63 1.51 -1.77
C VAL A 91 -1.44 0.50 -0.97
N PHE A 92 -2.23 0.96 -0.02
CA PHE A 92 -3.15 0.14 0.75
C PHE A 92 -4.16 1.00 1.49
N GLY A 93 -5.25 0.39 1.93
CA GLY A 93 -6.15 1.01 2.90
C GLY A 93 -7.00 -0.03 3.59
N ILE A 94 -7.30 0.25 4.85
CA ILE A 94 -8.07 -0.66 5.72
C ILE A 94 -9.31 0.06 6.22
N LEU A 95 -10.45 -0.61 6.10
CA LEU A 95 -11.73 -0.16 6.62
C LEU A 95 -12.21 -1.07 7.77
N ASP A 96 -13.06 -0.51 8.63
CA ASP A 96 -13.81 -1.27 9.62
C ASP A 96 -15.09 -1.90 9.01
N ALA A 97 -15.81 -2.70 9.79
CA ALA A 97 -17.04 -3.36 9.34
C ALA A 97 -18.19 -2.40 9.00
N ASN A 98 -18.07 -1.12 9.35
CA ASN A 98 -19.02 -0.05 9.01
C ASN A 98 -18.59 0.75 7.77
N GLY A 99 -17.48 0.38 7.12
CA GLY A 99 -16.93 1.08 5.97
C GLY A 99 -16.21 2.39 6.32
N ARG A 100 -15.82 2.58 7.59
CA ARG A 100 -15.02 3.73 8.03
C ARG A 100 -13.54 3.38 7.98
N VAL A 101 -12.67 4.39 7.85
CA VAL A 101 -11.22 4.19 7.89
C VAL A 101 -10.81 3.61 9.24
N ASP A 102 -10.14 2.46 9.23
CA ASP A 102 -9.52 1.88 10.41
C ASP A 102 -8.18 2.60 10.66
N VAL A 103 -8.25 3.72 11.37
CA VAL A 103 -7.10 4.61 11.62
C VAL A 103 -5.94 3.86 12.28
N ALA A 104 -6.23 2.96 13.23
CA ALA A 104 -5.21 2.23 13.97
C ALA A 104 -4.44 1.27 13.05
N ARG A 105 -5.15 0.46 12.27
CA ARG A 105 -4.51 -0.51 11.35
C ARG A 105 -3.82 0.14 10.16
N ASN A 106 -4.35 1.24 9.64
CA ASN A 106 -3.62 2.02 8.63
C ASN A 106 -2.34 2.61 9.22
N SER A 107 -2.41 3.23 10.40
CA SER A 107 -1.24 3.82 11.08
C SER A 107 -0.15 2.77 11.32
N GLU A 108 -0.53 1.58 11.78
CA GLU A 108 0.40 0.46 11.97
C GLU A 108 1.18 0.11 10.70
N LEU A 109 0.50 -0.05 9.56
CA LEU A 109 1.18 -0.39 8.31
C LEU A 109 2.00 0.77 7.75
N VAL A 110 1.59 2.01 7.98
CA VAL A 110 2.36 3.21 7.59
C VAL A 110 3.68 3.28 8.36
N ASP A 111 3.65 2.98 9.67
CA ASP A 111 4.87 2.93 10.48
C ASP A 111 5.82 1.83 10.02
N ILE A 112 5.29 0.66 9.63
CA ILE A 112 6.10 -0.45 9.07
C ILE A 112 6.68 -0.08 7.70
N ALA A 113 5.92 0.65 6.87
CA ALA A 113 6.35 1.10 5.56
C ALA A 113 7.42 2.21 5.61
N ALA A 114 7.54 2.92 6.73
CA ALA A 114 8.47 4.02 6.88
C ALA A 114 9.94 3.55 6.64
N PRO A 115 10.76 4.34 5.92
CA PRO A 115 10.52 5.73 5.49
C PRO A 115 9.85 5.86 4.11
N LEU A 116 9.37 4.77 3.50
CA LEU A 116 8.77 4.83 2.17
C LEU A 116 7.37 5.46 2.22
N PRO A 117 6.97 6.25 1.21
CA PRO A 117 5.68 6.89 1.17
C PRO A 117 4.54 5.88 1.02
N TRP A 118 3.38 6.26 1.57
CA TRP A 118 2.13 5.52 1.47
C TRP A 118 1.05 6.33 0.75
N THR A 119 0.24 5.66 -0.07
CA THR A 119 -0.99 6.16 -0.69
C THR A 119 -2.19 5.35 -0.17
N GLY A 120 -3.20 6.03 0.36
CA GLY A 120 -4.39 5.40 0.94
C GLY A 120 -5.40 4.97 -0.13
N GLU A 121 -5.52 3.66 -0.37
CA GLU A 121 -6.55 3.08 -1.25
C GLU A 121 -7.88 2.97 -0.50
N GLU A 122 -8.99 3.48 -1.06
CA GLU A 122 -10.29 3.55 -0.37
C GLU A 122 -10.27 4.35 0.96
N VAL A 123 -9.23 5.17 1.18
CA VAL A 123 -9.12 6.07 2.34
C VAL A 123 -9.33 7.51 1.87
N ASP A 124 -10.25 8.22 2.53
CA ASP A 124 -10.50 9.63 2.23
C ASP A 124 -9.21 10.47 2.36
N PRO A 125 -8.92 11.40 1.43
CA PRO A 125 -7.69 12.21 1.47
C PRO A 125 -7.47 12.98 2.77
N GLU A 126 -8.52 13.44 3.46
CA GLU A 126 -8.37 14.14 4.73
C GLU A 126 -7.98 13.18 5.86
N GLU A 127 -8.46 11.93 5.84
CA GLU A 127 -8.02 10.89 6.79
C GLU A 127 -6.59 10.43 6.49
N VAL A 128 -6.19 10.30 5.22
CA VAL A 128 -4.78 10.04 4.86
C VAL A 128 -3.87 11.12 5.46
N LYS A 129 -4.26 12.39 5.30
CA LYS A 129 -3.52 13.53 5.85
C LYS A 129 -3.48 13.46 7.38
N ARG A 130 -4.61 13.17 8.03
CA ARG A 130 -4.71 13.05 9.49
C ARG A 130 -3.79 11.97 10.05
N ILE A 131 -3.78 10.79 9.45
CA ILE A 131 -2.89 9.67 9.83
C ILE A 131 -1.43 10.09 9.70
N LYS A 132 -1.04 10.67 8.56
CA LYS A 132 0.34 11.14 8.34
C LYS A 132 0.76 12.22 9.35
N ASP A 133 -0.11 13.18 9.61
CA ASP A 133 0.14 14.27 10.57
C ASP A 133 0.27 13.75 12.02
N ALA A 134 -0.51 12.74 12.38
CA ALA A 134 -0.44 12.09 13.69
C ALA A 134 0.89 11.36 13.91
N LEU A 135 1.29 10.54 12.92
CA LEU A 135 2.54 9.79 12.97
C LEU A 135 3.77 10.70 12.98
N ALA A 136 3.76 11.78 12.19
CA ALA A 136 4.82 12.79 12.20
C ALA A 136 5.01 13.49 13.56
N LYS A 137 3.96 13.52 14.40
CA LYS A 137 4.00 14.09 15.76
C LYS A 137 4.35 13.05 16.84
N GLY A 138 4.52 11.78 16.47
CA GLY A 138 4.74 10.68 17.42
C GLY A 138 3.51 10.34 18.25
N VAL A 139 2.31 10.67 17.78
CA VAL A 139 1.05 10.32 18.47
C VAL A 139 0.61 8.94 18.01
N ASN A 140 0.99 7.91 18.76
CA ASN A 140 0.49 6.55 18.55
C ASN A 140 -1.01 6.53 18.87
N HIS A 141 -1.83 6.29 17.85
CA HIS A 141 -3.28 6.08 17.99
C HIS A 141 -3.54 4.67 18.52
N CYS A 142 -3.02 4.38 19.71
CA CYS A 142 -3.32 3.17 20.47
C CYS A 142 -4.36 3.47 21.54
N ASP A 143 -5.50 4.06 21.19
CA ASP A 143 -6.64 4.17 22.10
C ASP A 143 -7.93 3.91 21.33
N GLY A 144 -8.38 2.66 21.38
CA GLY A 144 -9.63 2.17 20.83
C GLY A 144 -9.85 0.73 21.29
N ASP A 145 -10.72 0.59 22.30
CA ASP A 145 -11.29 -0.66 22.83
C ASP A 145 -10.48 -1.44 23.90
N GLN A 146 -10.28 -0.78 25.04
CA GLN A 146 -10.41 -1.45 26.34
C GLN A 146 -11.47 -0.72 27.17
N GLU A 147 -12.75 -0.96 26.87
CA GLU A 147 -13.78 -0.86 27.91
C GLU A 147 -14.06 -2.25 28.45
N MET A 148 -13.90 -2.34 29.77
CA MET A 148 -13.87 -3.53 30.58
C MET A 148 -15.23 -4.21 30.66
N ALA A 149 -15.14 -5.51 30.91
CA ALA A 149 -16.12 -6.34 31.58
C ALA A 149 -16.91 -5.59 32.67
N ASP A 150 -18.22 -5.82 32.67
CA ASP A 150 -19.03 -6.15 33.84
C ASP A 150 -20.06 -7.22 33.44
#